data_AF-A0A497ANU7-F1
#
_entry.id   AF-A0A497ANU7-F1
#
_cell.length_a   1.000
_cell.length_b   1.000
_cell.length_c   1.000
_cell.angle_alpha   90.00
_cell.angle_beta   90.00
_cell.angle_gamma   90.00
#
_symmetry.space_group_name_H-M   'P 1'
#
loop_
_entity.id
_entity.type
_entity.pdbx_description
1 polymer ?
#
loop_
_entity_poly.entity_id
_entity_poly.type
_entity_poly.pdbx_seq_one_letter_code
_entity_poly.pdbx_strand_id
1 'polypeptide(L)'
;TSLPRDKAYRPSEREFAILDAVMADEAREVQDAVAWALREMSKRDPAAVAAYLRRYASSSNRHTRRIVKQAVKTLPEEEQTVIRTLLGGS
;
A
#
# COMPACT_ATOMS: atom_id res chain seq x y z
N THR A 1 -16.37 19.03 -25.56
CA THR A 1 -15.31 18.03 -25.78
C THR A 1 -15.11 17.25 -24.50
N SER A 2 -15.63 16.03 -24.44
CA SER A 2 -15.43 15.14 -23.29
C SER A 2 -14.00 14.62 -23.30
N LEU A 3 -13.30 14.73 -22.17
CA LEU A 3 -11.98 14.13 -21.98
C LEU A 3 -12.08 12.61 -22.22
N PRO A 4 -11.11 12.00 -22.91
CA PRO A 4 -11.10 10.55 -23.12
C PRO A 4 -11.05 9.86 -21.76
N ARG A 5 -11.95 8.90 -21.52
CA ARG A 5 -12.08 8.14 -20.27
C ARG A 5 -10.93 7.15 -20.02
N ASP A 6 -9.88 7.16 -20.84
CA ASP A 6 -9.01 5.99 -21.05
C ASP A 6 -7.54 6.21 -20.70
N LYS A 7 -7.23 7.00 -19.68
CA LYS A 7 -5.99 6.78 -18.91
C LYS A 7 -6.38 6.36 -17.51
N ALA A 8 -6.73 5.08 -17.37
CA ALA A 8 -6.73 4.42 -16.07
C ALA A 8 -5.35 4.67 -15.44
N TYR A 9 -5.31 5.48 -14.39
CA TYR A 9 -4.09 5.74 -13.64
C TYR A 9 -3.60 4.40 -13.11
N ARG A 10 -2.43 3.99 -13.59
CA ARG A 10 -1.68 2.88 -13.03
C ARG A 10 -0.53 3.51 -12.27
N PRO A 11 -0.34 3.20 -10.98
CA PRO A 11 0.90 3.51 -10.32
C PRO A 11 2.06 3.11 -11.23
N SER A 12 2.94 4.06 -11.52
CA SER A 12 4.15 3.75 -12.27
C SER A 12 5.01 2.85 -11.38
N GLU A 13 5.74 1.91 -11.99
CA GLU A 13 6.74 1.11 -11.27
C GLU A 13 7.71 1.99 -10.46
N ARG A 14 7.91 3.24 -10.89
CA ARG A 14 8.73 4.24 -10.19
C ARG A 14 8.13 4.67 -8.84
N GLU A 15 6.83 4.87 -8.74
CA GLU A 15 6.19 5.25 -7.47
C GLU A 15 6.38 4.14 -6.44
N PHE A 16 6.14 2.89 -6.82
CA PHE A 16 6.38 1.75 -5.92
C PHE A 16 7.85 1.52 -5.62
N ALA A 17 8.76 1.73 -6.58
CA ALA A 17 10.20 1.60 -6.33
C ALA A 17 10.71 2.60 -5.27
N ILE A 18 10.16 3.82 -5.23
CA ILE A 18 10.47 4.80 -4.17
C ILE A 18 9.99 4.27 -2.82
N LEU A 19 8.77 3.73 -2.77
CA LEU A 19 8.22 3.20 -1.52
C LEU A 19 8.99 1.96 -1.05
N ASP A 20 9.40 1.07 -1.95
CA ASP A 20 10.17 -0.14 -1.65
C ASP A 20 11.43 0.20 -0.84
N ALA A 21 12.09 1.33 -1.14
CA ALA A 21 13.29 1.80 -0.46
C ALA A 21 13.07 2.22 1.01
N VAL A 22 11.83 2.56 1.39
CA VAL A 22 11.47 3.11 2.71
C VAL A 22 10.42 2.28 3.47
N MET A 23 9.99 1.14 2.93
CA MET A 23 9.00 0.26 3.58
C MET A 23 9.46 -0.36 4.92
N ALA A 24 10.75 -0.26 5.24
CA ALA A 24 11.33 -0.77 6.49
C ALA A 24 11.89 0.35 7.37
N ASP A 25 11.69 1.62 7.00
CA ASP A 25 12.27 2.77 7.71
C ASP A 25 11.78 2.84 9.16
N GLU A 26 12.71 3.09 10.08
CA GLU A 26 12.42 3.15 11.51
C GLU A 26 11.77 4.47 11.93
N ALA A 27 12.02 5.55 11.19
CA ALA A 27 11.48 6.88 11.48
C ALA A 27 9.96 6.88 11.33
N ARG A 28 9.29 7.47 12.31
CA ARG A 28 7.84 7.41 12.40
C ARG A 28 7.16 8.24 11.32
N GLU A 29 7.75 9.39 11.04
CA GLU A 29 7.33 10.34 10.03
C GLU A 29 7.37 9.69 8.64
N VAL A 30 8.42 8.90 8.36
CA VAL A 30 8.54 8.15 7.12
C VAL A 30 7.47 7.07 7.03
N GLN A 31 7.27 6.28 8.09
CA GLN A 31 6.22 5.25 8.11
C GLN A 31 4.82 5.85 7.86
N ASP A 32 4.50 6.97 8.50
CA ASP A 32 3.21 7.62 8.37
C ASP A 32 3.04 8.27 6.97
N ALA A 33 4.11 8.84 6.40
CA ALA A 33 4.13 9.36 5.03
C ALA A 33 3.95 8.26 3.98
N VAL A 34 4.62 7.12 4.12
CA VAL A 34 4.48 5.95 3.24
C VAL A 34 3.05 5.42 3.31
N ALA A 35 2.50 5.25 4.52
CA ALA A 35 1.13 4.80 4.69
C ALA A 35 0.12 5.78 4.08
N TRP A 36 0.35 7.10 4.22
CA TRP A 36 -0.48 8.11 3.58
C TRP A 36 -0.39 8.04 2.04
N ALA A 37 0.81 7.95 1.48
CA ALA A 37 1.00 7.83 0.03
C ALA A 37 0.26 6.62 -0.55
N LEU A 38 0.38 5.46 0.10
CA LEU A 38 -0.33 4.24 -0.31
C LEU A 38 -1.86 4.40 -0.26
N ARG A 39 -2.38 5.14 0.72
CA ARG A 39 -3.81 5.46 0.80
C ARG A 39 -4.25 6.40 -0.33
N GLU A 40 -3.44 7.38 -0.70
CA GLU A 40 -3.75 8.27 -1.84
C GLU A 40 -3.71 7.51 -3.17
N MET A 41 -2.75 6.61 -3.33
CA MET A 41 -2.67 5.72 -4.48
C MET A 41 -3.88 4.78 -4.54
N SER A 42 -4.36 4.26 -3.39
CA SER A 42 -5.46 3.31 -3.36
C SER A 42 -6.81 3.92 -3.77
N LYS A 43 -6.97 5.24 -3.64
CA LYS A 43 -8.17 5.94 -4.15
C LYS A 43 -8.27 5.88 -5.68
N ARG A 44 -7.14 5.70 -6.37
CA ARG A 44 -7.06 5.70 -7.84
C ARG A 44 -6.96 4.29 -8.39
N ASP A 45 -6.14 3.45 -7.77
CA ASP A 45 -5.95 2.05 -8.14
C ASP A 45 -5.84 1.16 -6.88
N PRO A 46 -6.97 0.78 -6.28
CA PRO A 46 -6.97 -0.05 -5.07
C PRO A 46 -6.37 -1.44 -5.32
N ALA A 47 -6.52 -1.99 -6.54
CA ALA A 47 -6.03 -3.32 -6.87
C ALA A 47 -4.49 -3.37 -6.90
N ALA A 48 -3.84 -2.37 -7.51
CA ALA A 48 -2.38 -2.28 -7.52
C ALA A 48 -1.81 -2.11 -6.10
N VAL A 49 -2.42 -1.27 -5.27
CA VAL A 49 -1.98 -1.08 -3.87
C VAL A 49 -2.21 -2.35 -3.04
N ALA A 50 -3.32 -3.05 -3.23
CA ALA A 50 -3.57 -4.32 -2.55
C ALA A 50 -2.51 -5.37 -2.92
N ALA A 51 -2.20 -5.52 -4.21
CA ALA A 51 -1.12 -6.41 -4.67
C ALA A 51 0.23 -6.02 -4.05
N TYR A 52 0.56 -4.73 -4.04
CA TYR A 52 1.78 -4.22 -3.41
C TYR A 52 1.85 -4.57 -1.92
N LEU A 53 0.79 -4.29 -1.16
CA LEU A 53 0.73 -4.51 0.30
C LEU A 53 0.81 -5.99 0.68
N ARG A 54 0.21 -6.89 -0.13
CA ARG A 54 0.30 -8.34 0.10
C ARG A 54 1.75 -8.84 0.14
N ARG A 55 2.65 -8.29 -0.71
CA ARG A 55 4.09 -8.64 -0.72
C ARG A 55 4.78 -8.33 0.61
N TYR A 56 4.31 -7.30 1.32
CA TYR A 56 4.89 -6.82 2.57
C TYR A 56 4.15 -7.33 3.82
N ALA A 57 2.95 -7.88 3.67
CA ALA A 57 2.13 -8.33 4.79
C ALA A 57 2.76 -9.48 5.58
N SER A 58 3.56 -10.32 4.92
CA SER A 58 4.32 -11.43 5.54
C SER A 58 5.66 -11.01 6.14
N SER A 59 6.01 -9.73 6.13
CA SER A 59 7.26 -9.24 6.71
C SER A 59 7.29 -9.46 8.23
N SER A 60 8.45 -9.87 8.76
CA SER A 60 8.72 -9.91 10.20
C SER A 60 9.11 -8.54 10.77
N ASN A 61 9.42 -7.56 9.92
CA ASN A 61 9.80 -6.21 10.35
C ASN A 61 8.60 -5.46 10.94
N ARG A 62 8.70 -5.04 12.20
CA ARG A 62 7.63 -4.31 12.92
C ARG A 62 7.22 -3.00 12.24
N HIS A 63 8.16 -2.29 11.62
CA HIS A 63 7.95 -1.02 10.94
C HIS A 63 7.15 -1.24 9.65
N THR A 64 7.57 -2.20 8.84
CA THR A 64 6.84 -2.64 7.64
C THR A 64 5.41 -3.06 7.99
N ARG A 65 5.24 -3.95 8.99
CA ARG A 65 3.91 -4.40 9.42
C ARG A 65 3.02 -3.25 9.87
N ARG A 66 3.60 -2.23 10.54
CA ARG A 66 2.86 -1.03 10.91
C ARG A 66 2.37 -0.26 9.69
N ILE A 67 3.24 -0.02 8.70
CA ILE A 67 2.88 0.68 7.46
C ILE A 67 1.72 -0.05 6.78
N VAL A 68 1.84 -1.37 6.61
CA VAL A 68 0.78 -2.20 6.00
C VAL A 68 -0.54 -2.08 6.78
N LYS A 69 -0.52 -2.21 8.11
CA LYS A 69 -1.72 -2.05 8.96
C LYS A 69 -2.38 -0.69 8.82
N GLN A 70 -1.64 0.38 8.56
CA GLN A 70 -2.20 1.70 8.34
C GLN A 70 -2.74 1.85 6.91
N ALA A 71 -1.95 1.46 5.90
CA ALA A 71 -2.31 1.63 4.50
C ALA A 71 -3.56 0.81 4.12
N VAL A 72 -3.71 -0.40 4.67
CA VAL A 72 -4.80 -1.32 4.31
C VAL A 72 -6.21 -0.77 4.57
N LYS A 73 -6.36 0.20 5.49
CA LYS A 73 -7.67 0.70 5.97
C LYS A 73 -8.53 1.36 4.88
N THR A 74 -7.92 1.78 3.76
CA THR A 74 -8.61 2.43 2.64
C THR A 74 -8.90 1.48 1.48
N LEU A 75 -8.55 0.19 1.61
CA LEU A 75 -8.82 -0.82 0.60
C LEU A 75 -10.23 -1.42 0.78
N PRO A 76 -10.78 -2.08 -0.26
CA PRO A 76 -12.01 -2.88 -0.13
C PRO A 76 -11.93 -3.90 1.00
N GLU A 77 -13.06 -4.25 1.61
CA GLU A 77 -13.10 -5.14 2.78
C GLU A 77 -12.51 -6.54 2.52
N GLU A 78 -12.72 -7.06 1.31
CA GLU A 78 -12.14 -8.33 0.88
C GLU A 78 -10.61 -8.29 0.94
N GLU A 79 -10.02 -7.21 0.41
CA GLU A 79 -8.57 -6.99 0.43
C GLU A 79 -8.04 -6.76 1.84
N GLN A 80 -8.79 -6.02 2.67
CA GLN A 80 -8.45 -5.84 4.08
C GLN A 80 -8.39 -7.18 4.81
N THR A 81 -9.35 -8.06 4.56
CA THR A 81 -9.43 -9.38 5.19
C THR A 81 -8.23 -10.23 4.79
N VAL A 82 -7.92 -10.33 3.50
CA VAL A 82 -6.77 -11.07 2.99
C VAL A 82 -5.46 -10.57 3.61
N ILE A 83 -5.22 -9.26 3.58
CA ILE A 83 -3.97 -8.67 4.09
C ILE A 83 -3.87 -8.80 5.61
N ARG A 84 -4.97 -8.67 6.35
CA ARG A 84 -4.99 -8.88 7.81
C ARG A 84 -4.70 -10.32 8.20
N THR A 85 -5.20 -11.30 7.45
CA THR A 85 -4.86 -12.71 7.65
C THR A 85 -3.36 -12.94 7.47
N LEU A 86 -2.76 -12.37 6.40
CA LEU A 86 -1.31 -12.44 6.18
C LEU A 86 -0.51 -11.77 7.31
N LEU A 87 -1.02 -10.67 7.86
CA LEU A 87 -0.43 -9.99 9.02
C LEU A 87 -0.62 -10.75 10.35
N GLY A 88 -1.57 -11.67 10.43
CA GLY A 88 -1.88 -12.46 11.63
C GLY A 88 -1.25 -13.86 11.62
N GLY A 89 -0.85 -14.35 10.45
CA GLY A 89 -0.05 -15.57 10.31
C GLY A 89 1.40 -15.30 10.72
N SER A 90 1.71 -15.41 12.00
CA SER A 90 3.08 -15.47 12.54
C SER A 90 3.07 -16.30 13.81
#